data_AF-A0A2E7J7I4-F1
#
_entry.id   AF-A0A2E7J7I4-F1
#
_cell.length_a   1.000
_cell.length_b   1.000
_cell.length_c   1.000
_cell.angle_alpha   90.00
_cell.angle_beta   90.00
_cell.angle_gamma   90.00
#
_symmetry.space_group_name_H-M   'P 1'
#
loop_
_entity.id
_entity.type
_entity.pdbx_description
1 polymer ?
#
loop_
_entity_poly.entity_id
_entity_poly.type
_entity_poly.pdbx_seq_one_letter_code
_entity_poly.pdbx_strand_id
1 'polypeptide(L)'
;MSQQEETYPASAISSWSGFVYQGKVALYHSLKLILDGDFDFDLQLDSTDDFAIYRNGKLHTAHQVKAKVGKYRKNYAKALEQSTLIEHDKIEGTTRYFHVSVPLENTSDHKGASGEIVKFYPYGDSFHCGLGEIEGLTKALIKKICEKQPVTVSDNLINFNYCLLSEKISAKAIDNHKLNQVDGFSEKKAAYDGRINARDILDEVLLQNPYQDRDYYAVNLKARLQAHLEERLDQALPTMSDVTYERAKRLCEHIRITDINELKTLCQMMKPSERFQDVQTNDIRRYSKLIQAISVEPIFNDLPHYLDSENRFYVPTALDVDESEECESDMINEMKNNGDLLRLLFEYNHLIASKAKESFSFNSKFTNSDDFDDKQATAKRESNITRSLCISVMTKDDAEARLND
;
A
#
# COMPACT_ATOMS: atom_id res chain seq x y z
N MET A 1 21.51 30.94 42.97
CA MET A 1 20.04 30.75 42.89
C MET A 1 19.80 29.30 42.53
N SER A 2 19.37 28.48 43.48
CA SER A 2 19.00 27.08 43.25
C SER A 2 17.70 27.05 42.45
N GLN A 3 17.75 26.53 41.23
CA GLN A 3 16.53 26.16 40.51
C GLN A 3 15.84 25.07 41.34
N GLN A 4 14.68 25.40 41.91
CA GLN A 4 13.77 24.40 42.45
C GLN A 4 13.33 23.55 41.25
N GLU A 5 13.71 22.27 41.23
CA GLU A 5 13.15 21.30 40.29
C GLU A 5 11.65 21.21 40.58
N GLU A 6 10.83 21.73 39.66
CA GLU A 6 9.38 21.56 39.70
C GLU A 6 9.07 20.06 39.60
N THR A 7 8.58 19.48 40.68
CA THR A 7 8.13 18.08 40.72
C THR A 7 6.78 17.96 40.03
N TYR A 8 6.81 17.64 38.73
CA TYR A 8 5.63 17.26 37.95
C TYR A 8 5.23 15.79 38.19
N PRO A 9 3.95 15.43 38.03
CA PRO A 9 3.50 14.03 38.08
C PRO A 9 4.28 13.15 37.10
N ALA A 10 4.52 11.89 37.48
CA ALA A 10 5.19 10.92 36.62
C ALA A 10 4.39 10.71 35.31
N SER A 11 5.06 10.87 34.17
CA SER A 11 4.46 10.68 32.85
C SER A 11 4.97 9.41 32.20
N ALA A 12 4.06 8.57 31.70
CA ALA A 12 4.40 7.38 30.91
C ALA A 12 4.86 7.72 29.47
N ILE A 13 4.78 8.99 29.05
CA ILE A 13 5.12 9.44 27.69
C ILE A 13 6.56 9.04 27.31
N SER A 14 7.51 9.15 28.25
CA SER A 14 8.90 8.76 28.02
C SER A 14 9.04 7.27 27.73
N SER A 15 8.31 6.42 28.46
CA SER A 15 8.33 4.96 28.32
C SER A 15 7.70 4.52 27.00
N TRP A 16 6.54 5.10 26.65
CA TRP A 16 5.86 4.81 25.39
C TRP A 16 6.66 5.30 24.17
N SER A 17 7.28 6.48 24.27
CA SER A 17 8.17 6.99 23.22
C SER A 17 9.44 6.15 23.03
N GLY A 18 9.95 5.53 24.11
CA GLY A 18 11.06 4.59 24.06
C GLY A 18 10.67 3.31 23.32
N PHE A 19 9.49 2.76 23.65
CA PHE A 19 8.93 1.56 23.00
C PHE A 19 8.68 1.74 21.49
N VAL A 20 8.15 2.89 21.08
CA VAL A 20 7.97 3.19 19.65
C VAL A 20 9.34 3.34 18.96
N TYR A 21 10.30 3.98 19.62
CA TYR A 21 11.62 4.20 19.03
C TYR A 21 12.43 2.91 18.85
N GLN A 22 12.38 1.97 19.81
CA GLN A 22 13.04 0.66 19.65
C GLN A 22 12.51 -0.11 18.44
N GLY A 23 11.19 -0.11 18.21
CA GLY A 23 10.59 -0.77 17.04
C GLY A 23 11.07 -0.17 15.72
N LYS A 24 11.18 1.17 15.64
CA LYS A 24 11.70 1.87 14.46
C LYS A 24 13.18 1.53 14.19
N VAL A 25 14.01 1.45 15.24
CA VAL A 25 15.42 1.07 15.12
C VAL A 25 15.57 -0.39 14.70
N ALA A 26 14.74 -1.29 15.25
CA ALA A 26 14.71 -2.70 14.89
C ALA A 26 14.35 -2.91 13.41
N LEU A 27 13.33 -2.19 12.91
CA LEU A 27 12.95 -2.21 11.49
C LEU A 27 14.08 -1.71 10.60
N TYR A 28 14.69 -0.57 10.95
CA TYR A 28 15.83 -0.01 10.22
C TYR A 28 16.98 -1.01 10.12
N HIS A 29 17.37 -1.64 11.23
CA HIS A 29 18.47 -2.61 11.23
C HIS A 29 18.12 -3.85 10.39
N SER A 30 16.89 -4.35 10.50
CA SER A 30 16.43 -5.51 9.73
C SER A 30 16.47 -5.23 8.22
N LEU A 31 15.99 -4.07 7.78
CA LEU A 31 16.06 -3.65 6.36
C LEU A 31 17.50 -3.45 5.88
N LYS A 32 18.42 -3.04 6.76
CA LYS A 32 19.85 -2.94 6.42
C LYS A 32 20.44 -4.34 6.14
N LEU A 33 20.16 -5.32 6.99
CA LEU A 33 20.59 -6.71 6.78
C LEU A 33 20.02 -7.27 5.47
N ILE A 34 18.72 -7.06 5.22
CA ILE A 34 18.04 -7.45 3.97
C ILE A 34 18.71 -6.79 2.75
N LEU A 35 19.01 -5.49 2.82
CA LEU A 35 19.66 -4.78 1.73
C LEU A 35 21.07 -5.33 1.43
N ASP A 36 21.79 -5.75 2.47
CA ASP A 36 23.12 -6.38 2.42
C ASP A 36 23.06 -7.85 1.97
N GLY A 37 21.85 -8.39 1.70
CA GLY A 37 21.64 -9.73 1.15
C GLY A 37 21.44 -10.82 2.21
N ASP A 38 21.24 -10.45 3.47
CA ASP A 38 20.93 -11.38 4.55
C ASP A 38 19.41 -11.54 4.74
N PHE A 39 18.91 -12.74 4.46
CA PHE A 39 17.49 -13.09 4.52
C PHE A 39 17.21 -14.26 5.48
N ASP A 40 18.22 -14.76 6.18
CA ASP A 40 18.13 -15.93 7.05
C ASP A 40 18.31 -15.52 8.52
N PHE A 41 17.37 -14.70 8.98
CA PHE A 41 17.32 -14.26 10.36
C PHE A 41 15.88 -14.10 10.88
N ASP A 42 15.76 -14.13 12.19
CA ASP A 42 14.53 -13.80 12.91
C ASP A 42 14.78 -12.58 13.80
N LEU A 43 13.90 -11.58 13.68
CA LEU A 43 13.86 -10.41 14.55
C LEU A 43 13.05 -10.75 15.81
N GLN A 44 13.66 -10.58 16.97
CA GLN A 44 13.01 -10.66 18.28
C GLN A 44 12.89 -9.27 18.89
N LEU A 45 11.74 -8.96 19.48
CA LEU A 45 11.47 -7.67 20.15
C LEU A 45 11.27 -7.90 21.65
N ASP A 46 11.79 -6.99 22.47
CA ASP A 46 11.48 -6.85 23.90
C ASP A 46 11.71 -8.13 24.73
N SER A 47 12.85 -8.80 24.52
CA SER A 47 13.18 -10.05 25.23
C SER A 47 14.66 -10.16 25.59
N THR A 48 15.51 -10.67 24.69
CA THR A 48 16.94 -10.86 24.97
C THR A 48 17.67 -9.54 25.24
N ASP A 49 17.22 -8.48 24.59
CA ASP A 49 17.46 -7.07 24.92
C ASP A 49 16.25 -6.29 24.38
N ASP A 50 16.37 -4.98 24.18
CA ASP A 50 15.30 -4.18 23.54
C ASP A 50 14.89 -4.76 22.15
N PHE A 51 15.88 -5.22 21.36
CA PHE A 51 15.64 -6.17 20.25
C PHE A 51 16.88 -7.04 19.97
N ALA A 52 16.71 -8.13 19.24
CA ALA A 52 17.78 -9.05 18.89
C ALA A 52 17.59 -9.72 17.53
N ILE A 53 18.69 -10.10 16.89
CA ILE A 53 18.71 -10.89 15.65
C ILE A 53 19.13 -12.31 15.98
N TYR A 54 18.26 -13.26 15.65
CA TYR A 54 18.48 -14.68 15.82
C TYR A 54 18.72 -15.37 14.48
N ARG A 55 19.54 -16.41 14.49
CA ARG A 55 19.70 -17.33 13.36
C ARG A 55 19.71 -18.76 13.86
N ASN A 56 18.86 -19.62 13.31
CA ASN A 56 18.76 -21.02 13.72
C ASN A 56 18.62 -21.19 15.25
N GLY A 57 17.83 -20.33 15.89
CA GLY A 57 17.64 -20.33 17.34
C GLY A 57 18.81 -19.79 18.17
N LYS A 58 19.91 -19.33 17.56
CA LYS A 58 21.07 -18.75 18.26
C LYS A 58 21.13 -17.24 18.13
N LEU A 59 21.60 -16.58 19.19
CA LEU A 59 21.72 -15.13 19.26
C LEU A 59 22.89 -14.66 18.40
N HIS A 60 22.61 -13.93 17.32
CA HIS A 60 23.64 -13.40 16.44
C HIS A 60 24.05 -11.99 16.86
N THR A 61 23.07 -11.09 17.05
CA THR A 61 23.30 -9.75 17.58
C THR A 61 22.25 -9.35 18.60
N ALA A 62 22.67 -8.63 19.64
CA ALA A 62 21.78 -8.05 20.65
C ALA A 62 21.87 -6.53 20.60
N HIS A 63 20.74 -5.84 20.77
CA HIS A 63 20.63 -4.41 20.56
C HIS A 63 19.88 -3.73 21.70
N GLN A 64 20.60 -2.86 22.40
CA GLN A 64 20.09 -2.03 23.49
C GLN A 64 19.80 -0.62 22.95
N VAL A 65 18.59 -0.10 23.15
CA VAL A 65 18.10 1.16 22.55
C VAL A 65 17.71 2.17 23.62
N LYS A 66 18.23 3.39 23.54
CA LYS A 66 17.91 4.45 24.51
C LYS A 66 17.45 5.73 23.82
N ALA A 67 16.17 6.04 24.01
CA ALA A 67 15.54 7.29 23.61
C ALA A 67 15.69 8.35 24.72
N LYS A 68 16.28 9.50 24.39
CA LYS A 68 16.33 10.71 25.24
C LYS A 68 16.89 10.52 26.66
N VAL A 69 18.06 9.91 26.79
CA VAL A 69 18.87 9.97 28.01
C VAL A 69 19.93 11.07 27.82
N GLY A 70 20.35 11.79 28.87
CA GLY A 70 21.19 12.99 28.74
C GLY A 70 22.49 12.79 27.93
N LYS A 71 23.17 13.88 27.57
CA LYS A 71 24.36 13.87 26.66
C LYS A 71 25.61 13.18 27.23
N TYR A 72 25.64 12.87 28.52
CA TYR A 72 26.80 12.29 29.20
C TYR A 72 26.75 10.77 29.17
N ARG A 73 27.86 10.14 28.77
CA ARG A 73 27.96 8.67 28.66
C ARG A 73 27.67 7.96 29.99
N LYS A 74 28.07 8.56 31.11
CA LYS A 74 27.83 8.01 32.46
C LYS A 74 26.36 7.72 32.76
N ASN A 75 25.43 8.44 32.12
CA ASN A 75 23.99 8.23 32.29
C ASN A 75 23.52 6.88 31.72
N TYR A 76 24.35 6.25 30.88
CA TYR A 76 24.08 4.97 30.23
C TYR A 76 24.85 3.80 30.84
N ALA A 77 25.70 4.03 31.85
CA ALA A 77 26.62 3.02 32.38
C ALA A 77 25.90 1.72 32.80
N LYS A 78 24.73 1.84 33.42
CA LYS A 78 23.92 0.68 33.82
C LYS A 78 23.43 -0.13 32.61
N ALA A 79 22.90 0.54 31.59
CA ALA A 79 22.38 -0.13 30.39
C ALA A 79 23.51 -0.76 29.56
N LEU A 80 24.65 -0.08 29.46
CA LEU A 80 25.86 -0.61 28.83
C LEU A 80 26.33 -1.89 29.54
N GLU A 81 26.39 -1.87 30.88
CA GLU A 81 26.79 -3.05 31.64
C GLU A 81 25.77 -4.20 31.50
N GLN A 82 24.47 -3.91 31.56
CA GLN A 82 23.42 -4.92 31.37
C GLN A 82 23.56 -5.64 30.02
N SER A 83 23.87 -4.90 28.96
CA SER A 83 24.06 -5.48 27.62
C SER A 83 25.22 -6.50 27.60
N THR A 84 26.24 -6.32 28.46
CA THR A 84 27.40 -7.22 28.56
C THR A 84 27.09 -8.54 29.27
N LEU A 85 25.96 -8.62 29.97
CA LEU A 85 25.54 -9.76 30.79
C LEU A 85 24.57 -10.70 30.07
N ILE A 86 24.32 -10.48 28.78
CA ILE A 86 23.47 -11.36 27.96
C ILE A 86 24.21 -12.68 27.72
N GLU A 87 23.65 -13.76 28.28
CA GLU A 87 24.20 -15.13 28.24
C GLU A 87 23.31 -16.13 27.50
N HIS A 88 21.99 -15.90 27.44
CA HIS A 88 21.06 -16.85 26.84
C HIS A 88 21.24 -16.93 25.32
N ASP A 89 21.34 -18.14 24.78
CA ASP A 89 21.59 -18.48 23.37
C ASP A 89 22.80 -17.83 22.71
N LYS A 90 23.68 -17.17 23.47
CA LYS A 90 24.88 -16.55 22.92
C LYS A 90 25.79 -17.60 22.29
N ILE A 91 26.51 -17.16 21.27
CA ILE A 91 27.59 -17.90 20.64
C ILE A 91 28.86 -17.07 20.72
N GLU A 92 30.01 -17.71 20.52
CA GLU A 92 31.27 -16.98 20.42
C GLU A 92 31.18 -15.97 19.25
N GLY A 93 31.52 -14.71 19.53
CA GLY A 93 31.42 -13.63 18.55
C GLY A 93 30.06 -12.94 18.44
N THR A 94 29.07 -13.25 19.29
CA THR A 94 27.81 -12.49 19.36
C THR A 94 28.11 -11.00 19.55
N THR A 95 27.70 -10.18 18.57
CA THR A 95 27.95 -8.74 18.61
C THR A 95 26.85 -8.01 19.38
N ARG A 96 27.23 -7.07 20.23
CA ARG A 96 26.32 -6.30 21.06
C ARG A 96 26.36 -4.83 20.65
N TYR A 97 25.21 -4.27 20.35
CA TYR A 97 25.09 -2.89 19.88
C TYR A 97 24.32 -2.03 20.86
N PHE A 98 24.75 -0.78 20.98
CA PHE A 98 24.11 0.23 21.78
C PHE A 98 23.68 1.40 20.89
N HIS A 99 22.37 1.67 20.89
CA HIS A 99 21.74 2.70 20.08
C HIS A 99 21.32 3.87 20.95
N VAL A 100 21.71 5.09 20.54
CA VAL A 100 21.35 6.32 21.26
C VAL A 100 20.66 7.31 20.33
N SER A 101 19.68 8.02 20.88
CA SER A 101 18.92 9.01 20.11
C SER A 101 19.47 10.43 20.16
N VAL A 102 20.58 10.64 20.86
CA VAL A 102 21.21 11.95 21.06
C VAL A 102 22.73 11.82 20.92
N PRO A 103 23.43 12.87 20.49
CA PRO A 103 24.87 12.86 20.44
C PRO A 103 25.46 12.74 21.85
N LEU A 104 26.52 11.94 21.97
CA LEU A 104 27.29 11.75 23.19
C LEU A 104 28.70 12.31 23.04
N GLU A 105 29.29 12.68 24.17
CA GLU A 105 30.69 13.11 24.25
C GLU A 105 31.69 11.98 23.92
N ASN A 106 31.29 10.72 24.11
CA ASN A 106 32.14 9.56 23.89
C ASN A 106 31.32 8.32 23.48
N THR A 107 31.58 7.83 22.27
CA THR A 107 30.96 6.64 21.66
C THR A 107 31.95 5.49 21.46
N SER A 108 33.04 5.46 22.23
CA SER A 108 33.96 4.31 22.25
C SER A 108 33.25 3.05 22.75
N ASP A 109 33.75 1.90 22.31
CA ASP A 109 33.28 0.60 22.78
C ASP A 109 33.33 0.50 24.32
N HIS A 110 32.32 -0.14 24.91
CA HIS A 110 32.27 -0.45 26.34
C HIS A 110 32.73 -1.88 26.57
N LYS A 111 33.70 -2.08 27.46
CA LYS A 111 34.08 -3.41 27.93
C LYS A 111 33.48 -3.64 29.31
N GLY A 112 32.56 -4.59 29.42
CA GLY A 112 31.90 -4.93 30.69
C GLY A 112 32.79 -5.74 31.63
N ALA A 113 32.32 -5.92 32.86
CA ALA A 113 32.97 -6.79 33.84
C ALA A 113 32.99 -8.26 33.40
N SER A 114 32.02 -8.68 32.56
CA SER A 114 32.01 -10.01 31.93
C SER A 114 33.13 -10.21 30.89
N GLY A 115 33.84 -9.14 30.51
CA GLY A 115 34.87 -9.15 29.46
C GLY A 115 34.32 -8.94 28.05
N GLU A 116 32.99 -8.96 27.88
CA GLU A 116 32.29 -8.74 26.61
C GLU A 116 32.34 -7.27 26.20
N ILE A 117 32.25 -7.03 24.89
CA ILE A 117 32.32 -5.70 24.29
C ILE A 117 30.96 -5.29 23.72
N VAL A 118 30.53 -4.07 24.04
CA VAL A 118 29.34 -3.42 23.48
C VAL A 118 29.78 -2.24 22.63
N LYS A 119 29.34 -2.25 21.37
CA LYS A 119 29.72 -1.25 20.36
C LYS A 119 28.61 -0.22 20.18
N PHE A 120 28.97 1.04 19.99
CA PHE A 120 27.99 2.04 19.58
C PHE A 120 27.59 1.81 18.12
N TYR A 121 26.29 1.83 17.85
CA TYR A 121 25.79 1.48 16.52
C TYR A 121 25.98 2.64 15.52
N PRO A 122 26.59 2.41 14.35
CA PRO A 122 26.78 3.44 13.33
C PRO A 122 25.57 3.57 12.41
N TYR A 123 25.08 4.80 12.26
CA TYR A 123 24.09 5.26 11.30
C TYR A 123 24.78 6.10 10.20
N GLY A 124 25.62 5.44 9.39
CA GLY A 124 26.54 6.14 8.49
C GLY A 124 27.72 6.71 9.28
N ASP A 125 27.96 8.02 9.15
CA ASP A 125 29.07 8.72 9.84
C ASP A 125 28.75 9.12 11.29
N SER A 126 27.52 8.85 11.75
CA SER A 126 27.04 9.19 13.10
C SER A 126 26.84 7.95 13.96
N PHE A 127 27.14 8.05 15.25
CA PHE A 127 26.85 7.02 16.27
C PHE A 127 25.54 7.29 17.05
N HIS A 128 24.71 8.19 16.55
CA HIS A 128 23.37 8.48 17.08
C HIS A 128 22.38 8.70 15.95
N CYS A 129 21.09 8.49 16.24
CA CYS A 129 20.00 8.77 15.31
C CYS A 129 18.80 9.35 16.05
N GLY A 130 18.36 10.55 15.72
CA GLY A 130 17.21 11.18 16.36
C GLY A 130 15.89 10.44 16.09
N LEU A 131 14.90 10.62 16.97
CA LEU A 131 13.55 10.04 16.80
C LEU A 131 12.88 10.47 15.48
N GLY A 132 13.17 11.69 14.99
CA GLY A 132 12.67 12.18 13.70
C GLY A 132 13.54 11.80 12.50
N GLU A 133 14.78 11.32 12.74
CA GLU A 133 15.74 11.01 11.68
C GLU A 133 15.63 9.55 11.23
N ILE A 134 15.32 8.64 12.14
CA ILE A 134 15.27 7.19 11.88
C ILE A 134 14.28 6.83 10.78
N GLU A 135 13.17 7.55 10.68
CA GLU A 135 12.17 7.38 9.63
C GLU A 135 12.76 7.64 8.24
N GLY A 136 13.46 8.75 8.06
CA GLY A 136 14.09 9.10 6.78
C GLY A 136 15.15 8.07 6.35
N LEU A 137 15.96 7.60 7.31
CA LEU A 137 16.94 6.55 7.04
C LEU A 137 16.27 5.22 6.65
N THR A 138 15.18 4.87 7.31
CA THR A 138 14.41 3.65 7.02
C THR A 138 13.78 3.71 5.63
N LYS A 139 13.13 4.83 5.30
CA LYS A 139 12.56 5.09 3.96
C LYS A 139 13.62 5.04 2.86
N ALA A 140 14.83 5.53 3.13
CA ALA A 140 15.95 5.43 2.19
C ALA A 140 16.40 3.98 1.96
N LEU A 141 16.34 3.10 2.97
CA LEU A 141 16.61 1.67 2.78
C LEU A 141 15.50 0.98 1.99
N ILE A 142 14.23 1.26 2.29
CA ILE A 142 13.08 0.74 1.53
C ILE A 142 13.22 1.11 0.06
N LYS A 143 13.51 2.38 -0.24
CA LYS A 143 13.76 2.85 -1.61
C LYS A 143 14.83 2.02 -2.31
N LYS A 144 15.99 1.80 -1.68
CA LYS A 144 17.09 1.01 -2.24
C LYS A 144 16.71 -0.46 -2.47
N ILE A 145 15.88 -1.04 -1.60
CA ILE A 145 15.37 -2.41 -1.76
C ILE A 145 14.43 -2.47 -2.97
N CYS A 146 13.51 -1.52 -3.10
CA CYS A 146 12.58 -1.45 -4.23
C CYS A 146 13.29 -1.15 -5.56
N GLU A 147 14.33 -0.31 -5.57
CA GLU A 147 15.14 -0.01 -6.78
C GLU A 147 15.89 -1.23 -7.34
N LYS A 148 16.11 -2.28 -6.54
CA LYS A 148 16.66 -3.56 -7.02
C LYS A 148 15.62 -4.41 -7.77
N GLN A 149 14.35 -4.00 -7.77
CA GLN A 149 13.24 -4.69 -8.43
C GLN A 149 12.87 -3.96 -9.73
N PRO A 150 12.21 -4.65 -10.69
CA PRO A 150 11.70 -4.02 -11.91
C PRO A 150 10.43 -3.19 -11.64
N VAL A 151 10.49 -2.26 -10.68
CA VAL A 151 9.35 -1.49 -10.17
C VAL A 151 9.65 0.01 -10.20
N THR A 152 8.69 0.81 -10.66
CA THR A 152 8.78 2.28 -10.57
C THR A 152 8.54 2.72 -9.13
N VAL A 153 9.58 3.22 -8.47
CA VAL A 153 9.52 3.67 -7.08
C VAL A 153 8.95 5.10 -7.00
N SER A 154 7.87 5.28 -6.22
CA SER A 154 7.29 6.59 -5.88
C SER A 154 7.44 6.90 -4.38
N ASP A 155 7.38 8.18 -4.01
CA ASP A 155 7.43 8.58 -2.60
C ASP A 155 6.22 8.06 -1.80
N ASN A 156 5.05 7.94 -2.43
CA ASN A 156 3.86 7.37 -1.82
C ASN A 156 4.05 5.89 -1.48
N LEU A 157 4.64 5.11 -2.40
CA LEU A 157 4.96 3.70 -2.17
C LEU A 157 5.94 3.54 -1.00
N ILE A 158 6.99 4.37 -0.96
CA ILE A 158 7.97 4.37 0.13
C ILE A 158 7.30 4.70 1.47
N ASN A 159 6.43 5.72 1.50
CA ASN A 159 5.71 6.13 2.70
C ASN A 159 4.75 5.04 3.19
N PHE A 160 4.00 4.43 2.27
CA PHE A 160 3.09 3.34 2.56
C PHE A 160 3.83 2.13 3.15
N ASN A 161 4.89 1.67 2.47
CA ASN A 161 5.71 0.54 2.93
C ASN A 161 6.29 0.82 4.32
N TYR A 162 6.77 2.04 4.58
CA TYR A 162 7.26 2.41 5.90
C TYR A 162 6.14 2.34 6.97
N CYS A 163 4.96 2.90 6.69
CA CYS A 163 3.84 2.87 7.62
C CYS A 163 3.40 1.44 7.90
N LEU A 164 3.20 0.62 6.88
CA LEU A 164 2.78 -0.78 7.00
C LEU A 164 3.76 -1.59 7.85
N LEU A 165 5.06 -1.52 7.54
CA LEU A 165 6.08 -2.24 8.29
C LEU A 165 6.19 -1.75 9.74
N SER A 166 6.08 -0.43 9.96
CA SER A 166 6.10 0.15 11.31
C SER A 166 4.90 -0.32 12.13
N GLU A 167 3.71 -0.37 11.53
CA GLU A 167 2.51 -0.90 12.16
C GLU A 167 2.65 -2.39 12.46
N LYS A 168 3.19 -3.20 11.53
CA LYS A 168 3.39 -4.64 11.75
C LYS A 168 4.35 -4.95 12.90
N ILE A 169 5.46 -4.21 12.98
CA ILE A 169 6.42 -4.30 14.09
C ILE A 169 5.75 -3.93 15.42
N SER A 170 4.96 -2.84 15.42
CA SER A 170 4.26 -2.37 16.62
C SER A 170 3.16 -3.34 17.05
N ALA A 171 2.36 -3.84 16.11
CA ALA A 171 1.31 -4.82 16.33
C ALA A 171 1.88 -6.12 16.88
N LYS A 172 3.02 -6.61 16.35
CA LYS A 172 3.68 -7.82 16.86
C LYS A 172 4.08 -7.67 18.33
N ALA A 173 4.64 -6.51 18.69
CA ALA A 173 5.02 -6.26 20.07
C ALA A 173 3.78 -6.20 21.00
N ILE A 174 2.69 -5.58 20.55
CA ILE A 174 1.40 -5.57 21.27
C ILE A 174 0.82 -6.99 21.41
N ASP A 175 0.87 -7.80 20.36
CA ASP A 175 0.37 -9.18 20.37
C ASP A 175 1.15 -10.05 21.36
N ASN A 176 2.48 -9.89 21.42
CA ASN A 176 3.31 -10.56 22.42
C ASN A 176 2.89 -10.18 23.86
N HIS A 177 2.50 -8.92 24.10
CA HIS A 177 1.92 -8.52 25.40
C HIS A 177 0.50 -9.06 25.63
N LYS A 178 -0.32 -9.21 24.58
CA LYS A 178 -1.69 -9.73 24.69
C LYS A 178 -1.72 -11.22 25.04
N LEU A 179 -0.77 -12.01 24.53
CA LEU A 179 -0.63 -13.45 24.85
C LEU A 179 -0.45 -13.71 26.36
N ASN A 180 0.09 -12.73 27.09
CA ASN A 180 0.21 -12.77 28.55
C ASN A 180 -1.15 -12.65 29.27
N GLN A 181 -2.09 -11.87 28.71
CA GLN A 181 -3.37 -11.56 29.37
C GLN A 181 -4.47 -12.58 29.07
N VAL A 182 -4.42 -13.25 27.91
CA VAL A 182 -5.53 -14.10 27.42
C VAL A 182 -5.19 -15.58 27.43
N ASP A 183 -3.95 -15.96 27.10
CA ASP A 183 -3.57 -17.36 26.85
C ASP A 183 -2.65 -17.97 27.94
N GLY A 184 -2.36 -17.23 29.01
CA GLY A 184 -1.62 -17.72 30.18
C GLY A 184 -0.12 -17.97 29.95
N PHE A 185 0.45 -17.48 28.84
CA PHE A 185 1.90 -17.48 28.63
C PHE A 185 2.57 -16.44 29.53
N SER A 186 3.76 -16.73 30.07
CA SER A 186 4.54 -15.69 30.73
C SER A 186 5.03 -14.66 29.71
N GLU A 187 5.04 -13.37 30.09
CA GLU A 187 5.55 -12.26 29.27
C GLU A 187 6.88 -12.59 28.60
N LYS A 188 7.81 -13.18 29.37
CA LYS A 188 9.13 -13.58 28.90
C LYS A 188 9.08 -14.62 27.78
N LYS A 189 8.16 -15.59 27.87
CA LYS A 189 8.02 -16.64 26.86
C LYS A 189 7.39 -16.10 25.58
N ALA A 190 6.34 -15.29 25.70
CA ALA A 190 5.68 -14.68 24.54
C ALA A 190 6.63 -13.78 23.74
N ALA A 191 7.39 -12.92 24.42
CA ALA A 191 8.38 -12.06 23.76
C ALA A 191 9.56 -12.86 23.16
N TYR A 192 9.95 -13.96 23.81
CA TYR A 192 11.07 -14.78 23.33
C TYR A 192 10.71 -15.60 22.06
N ASP A 193 9.53 -16.23 22.05
CA ASP A 193 9.05 -17.09 20.96
C ASP A 193 8.44 -16.27 19.80
N GLY A 194 7.89 -15.08 20.08
CA GLY A 194 7.17 -14.23 19.13
C GLY A 194 8.06 -13.46 18.16
N ARG A 195 8.89 -14.17 17.39
CA ARG A 195 9.83 -13.58 16.42
C ARG A 195 9.17 -13.28 15.07
N ILE A 196 9.83 -12.45 14.26
CA ILE A 196 9.42 -12.08 12.89
C ILE A 196 10.51 -12.54 11.93
N ASN A 197 10.18 -13.31 10.90
CA ASN A 197 11.17 -13.79 9.96
C ASN A 197 11.58 -12.67 8.97
N ALA A 198 12.85 -12.61 8.60
CA ALA A 198 13.37 -11.65 7.63
C ALA A 198 12.66 -11.72 6.27
N ARG A 199 12.29 -12.93 5.84
CA ARG A 199 11.52 -13.13 4.61
C ARG A 199 10.16 -12.50 4.71
N ASP A 200 9.47 -12.60 5.85
CA ASP A 200 8.18 -11.93 6.04
C ASP A 200 8.31 -10.40 5.95
N ILE A 201 9.45 -9.82 6.36
CA ILE A 201 9.70 -8.38 6.23
C ILE A 201 9.95 -8.00 4.77
N LEU A 202 10.80 -8.78 4.07
CA LEU A 202 11.10 -8.58 2.66
C LEU A 202 9.85 -8.78 1.80
N ASP A 203 9.13 -9.85 2.04
CA ASP A 203 7.89 -10.21 1.37
C ASP A 203 6.89 -9.07 1.51
N GLU A 204 6.72 -8.43 2.67
CA GLU A 204 5.83 -7.25 2.78
C GLU A 204 6.31 -6.04 1.97
N VAL A 205 7.63 -5.82 1.88
CA VAL A 205 8.19 -4.76 1.01
C VAL A 205 7.93 -5.06 -0.47
N LEU A 206 7.87 -6.35 -0.87
CA LEU A 206 7.78 -6.80 -2.25
C LEU A 206 6.35 -7.19 -2.72
N LEU A 207 5.53 -7.78 -1.86
CA LEU A 207 4.17 -8.25 -2.11
C LEU A 207 3.19 -7.08 -2.21
N GLN A 208 3.43 -5.98 -1.51
CA GLN A 208 2.67 -4.74 -1.69
C GLN A 208 3.30 -3.93 -2.83
N ASN A 209 3.01 -4.51 -3.98
CA ASN A 209 3.27 -4.12 -5.34
C ASN A 209 2.62 -2.74 -5.60
N PRO A 210 3.18 -1.86 -6.46
CA PRO A 210 2.47 -0.70 -7.04
C PRO A 210 1.03 -1.04 -7.46
N TYR A 211 0.84 -2.35 -7.75
CA TYR A 211 -0.26 -3.31 -7.66
C TYR A 211 -1.58 -2.85 -7.01
N GLN A 212 -1.47 -2.11 -5.91
CA GLN A 212 -2.60 -1.72 -5.07
C GLN A 212 -2.69 -0.19 -4.82
N ASP A 213 -1.75 0.59 -5.36
CA ASP A 213 -1.77 2.05 -5.28
C ASP A 213 -2.64 2.61 -6.41
N ARG A 214 -3.92 2.88 -6.09
CA ARG A 214 -4.89 3.46 -7.03
C ARG A 214 -4.42 4.80 -7.62
N ASP A 215 -3.65 5.59 -6.87
CA ASP A 215 -3.08 6.85 -7.36
C ASP A 215 -1.97 6.58 -8.38
N TYR A 216 -1.07 5.64 -8.08
CA TYR A 216 -0.06 5.19 -9.02
C TYR A 216 -0.69 4.69 -10.33
N TYR A 217 -1.72 3.85 -10.26
CA TYR A 217 -2.38 3.36 -11.47
C TYR A 217 -3.11 4.42 -12.26
N ALA A 218 -3.78 5.36 -11.59
CA ALA A 218 -4.45 6.47 -12.25
C ALA A 218 -3.43 7.30 -13.06
N VAL A 219 -2.27 7.59 -12.47
CA VAL A 219 -1.18 8.33 -13.14
C VAL A 219 -0.52 7.50 -14.24
N ASN A 220 -0.29 6.21 -14.01
CA ASN A 220 0.30 5.30 -15.00
C ASN A 220 -0.63 5.09 -16.20
N LEU A 221 -1.93 4.88 -15.97
CA LEU A 221 -2.94 4.80 -17.03
C LEU A 221 -2.96 6.09 -17.84
N LYS A 222 -2.97 7.27 -17.18
CA LYS A 222 -2.94 8.57 -17.85
C LYS A 222 -1.74 8.66 -18.80
N ALA A 223 -0.54 8.32 -18.33
CA ALA A 223 0.67 8.34 -19.15
C ALA A 223 0.61 7.35 -20.32
N ARG A 224 0.09 6.14 -20.11
CA ARG A 224 -0.02 5.11 -21.16
C ARG A 224 -1.11 5.41 -22.19
N LEU A 225 -2.25 5.96 -21.77
CA LEU A 225 -3.30 6.45 -22.66
C LEU A 225 -2.77 7.58 -23.55
N GLN A 226 -2.07 8.54 -22.97
CA GLN A 226 -1.46 9.64 -23.72
C GLN A 226 -0.45 9.15 -24.74
N ALA A 227 0.52 8.33 -24.31
CA ALA A 227 1.51 7.76 -25.21
C ALA A 227 0.88 6.95 -26.35
N HIS A 228 -0.17 6.17 -26.07
CA HIS A 228 -0.88 5.42 -27.10
C HIS A 228 -1.63 6.31 -28.09
N LEU A 229 -2.31 7.35 -27.60
CA LEU A 229 -3.04 8.30 -28.44
C LEU A 229 -2.09 9.13 -29.32
N GLU A 230 -0.97 9.59 -28.75
CA GLU A 230 0.09 10.30 -29.49
C GLU A 230 0.70 9.42 -30.59
N GLU A 231 1.11 8.19 -30.26
CA GLU A 231 1.63 7.23 -31.24
C GLU A 231 0.63 6.95 -32.37
N ARG A 232 -0.67 6.84 -32.03
CA ARG A 232 -1.73 6.62 -33.01
C ARG A 232 -1.99 7.83 -33.91
N LEU A 233 -1.92 9.04 -33.37
CA LEU A 233 -2.05 10.27 -34.16
C LEU A 233 -0.88 10.39 -35.14
N ASP A 234 0.35 10.11 -34.69
CA ASP A 234 1.56 10.10 -35.52
C ASP A 234 1.49 9.05 -36.64
N GLN A 235 1.03 7.84 -36.34
CA GLN A 235 0.93 6.75 -37.33
C GLN A 235 -0.23 6.92 -38.33
N ALA A 236 -1.33 7.56 -37.92
CA ALA A 236 -2.57 7.63 -38.70
C ALA A 236 -2.76 8.93 -39.50
N LEU A 237 -1.95 9.96 -39.24
CA LEU A 237 -1.90 11.23 -39.98
C LEU A 237 -2.04 11.13 -41.52
N PRO A 238 -1.50 10.10 -42.22
CA PRO A 238 -1.66 9.98 -43.67
C PRO A 238 -3.00 9.43 -44.17
N THR A 239 -3.79 8.73 -43.34
CA THR A 239 -4.96 7.95 -43.78
C THR A 239 -6.23 8.12 -42.93
N MET A 240 -6.18 8.93 -41.86
CA MET A 240 -7.29 9.14 -40.92
C MET A 240 -8.25 10.23 -41.43
N SER A 241 -9.55 10.09 -41.16
CA SER A 241 -10.52 11.15 -41.45
C SER A 241 -10.44 12.27 -40.41
N ASP A 242 -10.71 13.52 -40.82
CA ASP A 242 -10.68 14.71 -39.96
C ASP A 242 -11.54 14.54 -38.69
N VAL A 243 -12.71 13.90 -38.82
CA VAL A 243 -13.62 13.63 -37.70
C VAL A 243 -13.00 12.66 -36.69
N THR A 244 -12.37 11.59 -37.16
CA THR A 244 -11.73 10.61 -36.26
C THR A 244 -10.53 11.24 -35.57
N TYR A 245 -9.75 12.04 -36.31
CA TYR A 245 -8.59 12.77 -35.79
C TYR A 245 -9.01 13.74 -34.68
N GLU A 246 -10.05 14.55 -34.90
CA GLU A 246 -10.50 15.54 -33.92
C GLU A 246 -11.05 14.87 -32.66
N ARG A 247 -11.73 13.71 -32.77
CA ARG A 247 -12.16 12.93 -31.60
C ARG A 247 -11.00 12.37 -30.80
N ALA A 248 -9.98 11.82 -31.47
CA ALA A 248 -8.78 11.31 -30.81
C ALA A 248 -8.02 12.44 -30.10
N LYS A 249 -7.91 13.61 -30.72
CA LYS A 249 -7.31 14.81 -30.15
C LYS A 249 -8.07 15.29 -28.91
N ARG A 250 -9.40 15.43 -28.99
CA ARG A 250 -10.24 15.86 -27.85
C ARG A 250 -10.17 14.88 -26.67
N LEU A 251 -10.13 13.57 -26.94
CA LEU A 251 -9.89 12.57 -25.90
C LEU A 251 -8.51 12.75 -25.24
N CYS A 252 -7.46 13.01 -26.03
CA CYS A 252 -6.12 13.25 -25.51
C CYS A 252 -6.06 14.50 -24.62
N GLU A 253 -6.68 15.60 -25.05
CA GLU A 253 -6.80 16.84 -24.28
C GLU A 253 -7.55 16.61 -22.97
N HIS A 254 -8.68 15.90 -22.99
CA HIS A 254 -9.45 15.54 -21.81
C HIS A 254 -8.59 14.79 -20.79
N ILE A 255 -8.01 13.64 -21.19
CA ILE A 255 -7.17 12.81 -20.30
C ILE A 255 -6.00 13.59 -19.71
N ARG A 256 -5.44 14.56 -20.47
CA ARG A 256 -4.35 15.41 -20.00
C ARG A 256 -4.76 16.31 -18.85
N ILE A 257 -5.96 16.86 -18.86
CA ILE A 257 -6.44 17.79 -17.83
C ILE A 257 -7.20 17.11 -16.69
N THR A 258 -7.70 15.88 -16.89
CA THR A 258 -8.39 15.08 -15.85
C THR A 258 -7.54 14.92 -14.59
N ASP A 259 -8.13 15.16 -13.42
CA ASP A 259 -7.47 14.99 -12.13
C ASP A 259 -7.41 13.52 -11.70
N ILE A 260 -6.68 13.25 -10.62
CA ILE A 260 -6.38 11.88 -10.19
C ILE A 260 -7.63 11.09 -9.73
N ASN A 261 -8.64 11.77 -9.17
CA ASN A 261 -9.85 11.09 -8.69
C ASN A 261 -10.74 10.68 -9.86
N GLU A 262 -10.95 11.57 -10.82
CA GLU A 262 -11.65 11.25 -12.08
C GLU A 262 -10.91 10.16 -12.87
N LEU A 263 -9.58 10.16 -12.86
CA LEU A 263 -8.78 9.09 -13.48
C LEU A 263 -8.99 7.73 -12.80
N LYS A 264 -9.07 7.67 -11.47
CA LYS A 264 -9.40 6.41 -10.76
C LYS A 264 -10.75 5.87 -11.20
N THR A 265 -11.74 6.76 -11.34
CA THR A 265 -13.08 6.42 -11.82
C THR A 265 -13.04 5.89 -13.25
N LEU A 266 -12.28 6.54 -14.14
CA LEU A 266 -12.05 6.06 -15.51
C LEU A 266 -11.39 4.68 -15.54
N CYS A 267 -10.35 4.47 -14.73
CA CYS A 267 -9.69 3.18 -14.67
C CYS A 267 -10.65 2.05 -14.27
N GLN A 268 -11.49 2.32 -13.27
CA GLN A 268 -12.45 1.35 -12.74
C GLN A 268 -13.56 1.03 -13.75
N MET A 269 -14.00 2.03 -14.52
CA MET A 269 -15.04 1.88 -15.54
C MET A 269 -14.52 1.38 -16.89
N MET A 270 -13.22 1.47 -17.16
CA MET A 270 -12.65 0.99 -18.42
C MET A 270 -12.83 -0.52 -18.56
N LYS A 271 -12.77 -1.30 -17.47
CA LYS A 271 -12.99 -2.75 -17.49
C LYS A 271 -13.70 -3.21 -16.21
N PRO A 272 -15.01 -2.98 -16.09
CA PRO A 272 -15.75 -3.17 -14.84
C PRO A 272 -15.92 -4.64 -14.43
N SER A 273 -15.57 -5.59 -15.30
CA SER A 273 -15.51 -7.03 -14.98
C SER A 273 -14.24 -7.42 -14.21
N GLU A 274 -13.24 -6.55 -14.12
CA GLU A 274 -11.96 -6.87 -13.47
C GLU A 274 -11.58 -5.81 -12.45
N ARG A 275 -10.87 -6.25 -11.39
CA ARG A 275 -10.41 -5.34 -10.36
C ARG A 275 -9.37 -4.39 -10.91
N PHE A 276 -9.52 -3.11 -10.58
CA PHE A 276 -8.55 -2.07 -10.91
C PHE A 276 -7.20 -2.31 -10.20
N GLN A 277 -6.29 -2.98 -10.89
CA GLN A 277 -4.92 -3.27 -10.46
C GLN A 277 -3.91 -3.30 -11.63
N ASP A 278 -4.35 -3.46 -12.88
CA ASP A 278 -3.51 -3.26 -14.07
C ASP A 278 -4.41 -3.07 -15.30
N VAL A 279 -4.30 -1.94 -16.01
CA VAL A 279 -4.98 -1.77 -17.29
C VAL A 279 -4.02 -2.24 -18.38
N GLN A 280 -4.36 -3.29 -19.12
CA GLN A 280 -3.46 -3.80 -20.15
C GLN A 280 -3.40 -2.85 -21.35
N THR A 281 -2.29 -2.88 -22.08
CA THR A 281 -2.15 -2.06 -23.31
C THR A 281 -3.24 -2.39 -24.33
N ASN A 282 -3.77 -3.63 -24.31
CA ASN A 282 -4.90 -4.02 -25.14
C ASN A 282 -6.21 -3.36 -24.69
N ASP A 283 -6.42 -3.15 -23.39
CA ASP A 283 -7.63 -2.50 -22.88
C ASP A 283 -7.64 -1.02 -23.29
N ILE A 284 -6.50 -0.34 -23.17
CA ILE A 284 -6.29 1.03 -23.68
C ILE A 284 -6.62 1.11 -25.18
N ARG A 285 -6.08 0.17 -25.97
CA ARG A 285 -6.32 0.11 -27.42
C ARG A 285 -7.80 -0.10 -27.76
N ARG A 286 -8.47 -1.02 -27.06
CA ARG A 286 -9.90 -1.33 -27.24
C ARG A 286 -10.75 -0.11 -26.92
N TYR A 287 -10.55 0.47 -25.73
CA TYR A 287 -11.26 1.66 -25.26
C TYR A 287 -11.11 2.85 -26.21
N SER A 288 -9.87 3.21 -26.58
CA SER A 288 -9.63 4.34 -27.48
C SER A 288 -10.22 4.11 -28.88
N LYS A 289 -10.15 2.88 -29.41
CA LYS A 289 -10.75 2.54 -30.71
C LYS A 289 -12.27 2.63 -30.68
N LEU A 290 -12.91 2.19 -29.60
CA LEU A 290 -14.36 2.24 -29.46
C LEU A 290 -14.87 3.68 -29.54
N ILE A 291 -14.28 4.59 -28.76
CA ILE A 291 -14.65 6.03 -28.76
C ILE A 291 -14.48 6.65 -30.15
N GLN A 292 -13.41 6.28 -30.86
CA GLN A 292 -13.16 6.76 -32.22
C GLN A 292 -14.16 6.22 -33.24
N ALA A 293 -14.67 5.01 -33.03
CA ALA A 293 -15.53 4.30 -33.97
C ALA A 293 -17.02 4.63 -33.85
N ILE A 294 -17.48 5.11 -32.69
CA ILE A 294 -18.89 5.49 -32.47
C ILE A 294 -19.24 6.72 -33.31
N SER A 295 -20.35 6.70 -34.05
CA SER A 295 -20.75 7.76 -34.99
C SER A 295 -21.15 9.06 -34.30
N VAL A 296 -21.67 8.97 -33.08
CA VAL A 296 -22.12 10.09 -32.26
C VAL A 296 -20.92 10.77 -31.57
N GLU A 297 -21.01 12.09 -31.36
CA GLU A 297 -19.97 12.84 -30.66
C GLU A 297 -19.93 12.49 -29.16
N PRO A 298 -18.75 12.16 -28.60
CA PRO A 298 -18.60 11.91 -27.16
C PRO A 298 -18.68 13.20 -26.35
N ILE A 299 -19.22 13.07 -25.13
CA ILE A 299 -19.20 14.10 -24.09
C ILE A 299 -17.99 13.84 -23.19
N PHE A 300 -17.16 14.87 -23.03
CA PHE A 300 -15.95 14.85 -22.19
C PHE A 300 -16.18 15.71 -20.95
N ASN A 301 -17.03 15.22 -20.05
CA ASN A 301 -17.24 15.78 -18.72
C ASN A 301 -17.19 14.61 -17.74
N ASP A 302 -16.27 14.65 -16.78
CA ASP A 302 -15.92 13.52 -15.91
C ASP A 302 -15.46 12.29 -16.72
N LEU A 303 -16.26 11.22 -16.74
CA LEU A 303 -16.05 10.05 -17.59
C LEU A 303 -16.45 10.38 -19.04
N PRO A 304 -15.65 10.00 -20.06
CA PRO A 304 -16.14 10.03 -21.44
C PRO A 304 -17.41 9.19 -21.59
N HIS A 305 -18.49 9.79 -22.06
CA HIS A 305 -19.81 9.14 -22.15
C HIS A 305 -20.65 9.70 -23.31
N TYR A 306 -21.81 9.08 -23.52
CA TYR A 306 -22.83 9.49 -24.47
C TYR A 306 -24.20 9.55 -23.76
N LEU A 307 -25.14 10.29 -24.35
CA LEU A 307 -26.50 10.41 -23.86
C LEU A 307 -27.48 10.05 -24.98
N ASP A 308 -28.52 9.29 -24.65
CA ASP A 308 -29.67 9.13 -25.55
C ASP A 308 -30.70 10.27 -25.37
N SER A 309 -31.77 10.22 -26.14
CA SER A 309 -32.88 11.18 -26.07
C SER A 309 -33.61 11.21 -24.71
N GLU A 310 -33.42 10.21 -23.85
CA GLU A 310 -33.95 10.16 -22.48
C GLU A 310 -32.92 10.62 -21.42
N ASN A 311 -31.75 11.13 -21.84
CA ASN A 311 -30.60 11.48 -21.00
C ASN A 311 -30.05 10.30 -20.18
N ARG A 312 -30.13 9.08 -20.70
CA ARG A 312 -29.45 7.93 -20.08
C ARG A 312 -27.98 7.92 -20.49
N PHE A 313 -27.11 7.65 -19.52
CA PHE A 313 -25.67 7.55 -19.75
C PHE A 313 -25.29 6.22 -20.41
N TYR A 314 -24.50 6.32 -21.49
CA TYR A 314 -23.84 5.19 -22.14
C TYR A 314 -22.34 5.38 -22.06
N VAL A 315 -21.64 4.45 -21.41
CA VAL A 315 -20.20 4.56 -21.16
C VAL A 315 -19.43 3.59 -22.03
N PRO A 316 -18.47 4.05 -22.85
CA PRO A 316 -17.56 3.17 -23.60
C PRO A 316 -16.64 2.42 -22.64
N THR A 317 -16.41 1.13 -22.90
CA THR A 317 -15.54 0.27 -22.09
C THR A 317 -14.57 -0.53 -22.97
N ALA A 318 -13.57 -1.12 -22.35
CA ALA A 318 -12.65 -2.08 -22.95
C ALA A 318 -13.14 -3.53 -22.86
N LEU A 319 -14.40 -3.77 -22.44
CA LEU A 319 -14.96 -5.12 -22.32
C LEU A 319 -14.85 -5.88 -23.64
N ASP A 320 -14.31 -7.10 -23.55
CA ASP A 320 -14.23 -8.08 -24.63
C ASP A 320 -15.01 -9.32 -24.18
N VAL A 321 -16.29 -9.37 -24.55
CA VAL A 321 -17.25 -10.36 -24.10
C VAL A 321 -17.29 -11.51 -25.09
N ASP A 322 -16.70 -12.64 -24.71
CA ASP A 322 -16.82 -13.89 -25.45
C ASP A 322 -18.07 -14.68 -25.00
N GLU A 323 -18.33 -14.73 -23.68
CA GLU A 323 -19.51 -15.35 -23.05
C GLU A 323 -20.17 -14.37 -22.04
N SER A 324 -21.47 -14.14 -22.19
CA SER A 324 -22.20 -13.16 -21.37
C SER A 324 -22.34 -13.58 -19.90
N GLU A 325 -22.47 -14.88 -19.64
CA GLU A 325 -22.63 -15.43 -18.28
C GLU A 325 -21.36 -15.25 -17.44
N GLU A 326 -20.18 -15.42 -18.04
CA GLU A 326 -18.88 -15.18 -17.39
C GLU A 326 -18.71 -13.69 -17.07
N CYS A 327 -18.95 -12.82 -18.06
CA CYS A 327 -18.90 -11.37 -17.86
C CYS A 327 -19.87 -10.89 -16.76
N GLU A 328 -21.09 -11.44 -16.71
CA GLU A 328 -22.06 -11.16 -15.64
C GLU A 328 -21.51 -11.59 -14.28
N SER A 329 -21.02 -12.82 -14.17
CA SER A 329 -20.47 -13.37 -12.92
C SER A 329 -19.31 -12.53 -12.40
N ASP A 330 -18.39 -12.16 -13.28
CA ASP A 330 -17.21 -11.36 -12.95
C ASP A 330 -17.60 -9.96 -12.47
N MET A 331 -18.49 -9.28 -13.18
CA MET A 331 -18.99 -7.97 -12.76
C MET A 331 -19.75 -8.05 -11.42
N ILE A 332 -20.56 -9.10 -11.21
CA ILE A 332 -21.25 -9.31 -9.93
C ILE A 332 -20.23 -9.52 -8.80
N ASN A 333 -19.19 -10.30 -9.04
CA ASN A 333 -18.13 -10.53 -8.07
C ASN A 333 -17.36 -9.24 -7.74
N GLU A 334 -17.04 -8.43 -8.76
CA GLU A 334 -16.39 -7.14 -8.55
C GLU A 334 -17.29 -6.18 -7.77
N MET A 335 -18.57 -6.06 -8.13
CA MET A 335 -19.53 -5.22 -7.38
C MET A 335 -19.66 -5.63 -5.90
N LYS A 336 -19.59 -6.94 -5.58
CA LYS A 336 -19.63 -7.42 -4.18
C LYS A 336 -18.42 -6.94 -3.38
N ASN A 337 -17.26 -6.85 -4.02
CA ASN A 337 -15.98 -6.59 -3.35
C ASN A 337 -15.46 -5.16 -3.56
N ASN A 338 -16.17 -4.34 -4.34
CA ASN A 338 -15.76 -3.00 -4.74
C ASN A 338 -16.94 -2.02 -4.68
N GLY A 339 -17.10 -1.38 -3.52
CA GLY A 339 -18.19 -0.42 -3.28
C GLY A 339 -18.17 0.80 -4.21
N ASP A 340 -16.98 1.21 -4.68
CA ASP A 340 -16.84 2.34 -5.61
C ASP A 340 -17.38 1.98 -6.99
N LEU A 341 -17.02 0.80 -7.51
CA LEU A 341 -17.57 0.29 -8.76
C LEU A 341 -19.10 0.15 -8.67
N LEU A 342 -19.61 -0.38 -7.55
CA LEU A 342 -21.04 -0.52 -7.35
C LEU A 342 -21.76 0.84 -7.44
N ARG A 343 -21.23 1.88 -6.77
CA ARG A 343 -21.77 3.25 -6.85
C ARG A 343 -21.74 3.80 -8.27
N LEU A 344 -20.63 3.62 -8.99
CA LEU A 344 -20.51 4.04 -10.38
C LEU A 344 -21.52 3.34 -11.28
N LEU A 345 -21.74 2.04 -11.11
CA LEU A 345 -22.70 1.29 -11.91
C LEU A 345 -24.16 1.64 -11.60
N PHE A 346 -24.47 2.25 -10.45
CA PHE A 346 -25.80 2.83 -10.22
C PHE A 346 -26.07 4.08 -11.06
N GLU A 347 -25.02 4.84 -11.39
CA GLU A 347 -25.09 6.05 -12.22
C GLU A 347 -24.91 5.72 -13.72
N TYR A 348 -23.96 4.83 -14.01
CA TYR A 348 -23.52 4.44 -15.36
C TYR A 348 -23.84 2.98 -15.65
N ASN A 349 -25.12 2.66 -15.80
CA ASN A 349 -25.60 1.28 -15.96
C ASN A 349 -25.74 0.79 -17.41
N HIS A 350 -25.49 1.63 -18.43
CA HIS A 350 -25.39 1.20 -19.82
C HIS A 350 -23.92 1.26 -20.27
N LEU A 351 -23.35 0.09 -20.52
CA LEU A 351 -21.95 -0.09 -20.88
C LEU A 351 -21.85 -0.50 -22.34
N ILE A 352 -21.05 0.21 -23.13
CA ILE A 352 -20.76 -0.17 -24.51
C ILE A 352 -19.50 -1.04 -24.50
N ALA A 353 -19.63 -2.30 -24.88
CA ALA A 353 -18.50 -3.22 -24.97
C ALA A 353 -17.66 -2.93 -26.22
N SER A 354 -16.33 -3.05 -26.11
CA SER A 354 -15.45 -2.93 -27.27
C SER A 354 -15.63 -4.11 -28.23
N LYS A 355 -15.96 -5.29 -27.70
CA LYS A 355 -16.30 -6.49 -28.47
C LYS A 355 -17.34 -7.29 -27.69
N ALA A 356 -18.47 -7.59 -28.33
CA ALA A 356 -19.50 -8.49 -27.86
C ALA A 356 -20.27 -9.03 -29.07
N LYS A 357 -20.74 -10.28 -29.00
CA LYS A 357 -21.54 -10.87 -30.08
C LYS A 357 -22.97 -10.32 -30.10
N GLU A 358 -23.56 -10.17 -28.92
CA GLU A 358 -24.95 -9.73 -28.72
C GLU A 358 -25.01 -8.87 -27.45
N SER A 359 -25.97 -7.94 -27.43
CA SER A 359 -26.26 -7.14 -26.23
C SER A 359 -27.01 -7.97 -25.20
N PHE A 360 -26.73 -7.76 -23.92
CA PHE A 360 -27.39 -8.47 -22.83
C PHE A 360 -27.60 -7.56 -21.63
N SER A 361 -28.50 -7.95 -20.73
CA SER A 361 -28.74 -7.24 -19.48
C SER A 361 -28.94 -8.23 -18.35
N PHE A 362 -28.47 -7.86 -17.16
CA PHE A 362 -28.58 -8.69 -15.98
C PHE A 362 -28.92 -7.87 -14.74
N ASN A 363 -29.55 -8.55 -13.78
CA ASN A 363 -29.98 -7.95 -12.54
C ASN A 363 -29.02 -8.38 -11.43
N SER A 364 -28.29 -7.42 -10.87
CA SER A 364 -27.25 -7.71 -9.89
C SER A 364 -27.79 -8.03 -8.49
N LYS A 365 -29.12 -7.91 -8.28
CA LYS A 365 -29.82 -8.04 -6.99
C LYS A 365 -29.37 -7.03 -5.92
N PHE A 366 -28.47 -6.10 -6.26
CA PHE A 366 -28.14 -4.96 -5.41
C PHE A 366 -29.26 -3.93 -5.46
N THR A 367 -29.56 -3.37 -4.30
CA THR A 367 -30.58 -2.34 -4.15
C THR A 367 -29.95 -1.04 -3.68
N ASN A 368 -30.42 0.09 -4.18
CA ASN A 368 -30.04 1.39 -3.66
C ASN A 368 -30.63 1.54 -2.25
N SER A 369 -29.85 1.19 -1.21
CA SER A 369 -30.19 1.45 0.18
C SER A 369 -29.00 2.14 0.81
N ASP A 370 -29.23 3.29 1.43
CA ASP A 370 -28.19 4.19 1.93
C ASP A 370 -27.28 3.63 3.04
N ASP A 371 -27.49 2.40 3.50
CA ASP A 371 -26.67 1.73 4.53
C ASP A 371 -25.71 0.72 3.92
N PHE A 372 -24.54 1.19 3.50
CA PHE A 372 -23.46 0.36 2.95
C PHE A 372 -22.46 -0.14 4.01
N ASP A 373 -22.66 0.16 5.30
CA ASP A 373 -21.74 -0.23 6.39
C ASP A 373 -22.24 -1.35 7.32
N ASP A 374 -23.49 -1.80 7.22
CA ASP A 374 -24.05 -2.75 8.18
C ASP A 374 -24.15 -4.18 7.65
N LYS A 375 -23.21 -5.03 8.06
CA LYS A 375 -23.17 -6.47 7.74
C LYS A 375 -24.35 -7.27 8.33
N GLN A 376 -25.24 -6.67 9.14
CA GLN A 376 -26.41 -7.35 9.70
C GLN A 376 -27.71 -7.19 8.88
N ALA A 377 -27.73 -6.35 7.85
CA ALA A 377 -28.98 -6.05 7.12
C ALA A 377 -29.38 -7.08 6.03
N THR A 378 -28.59 -8.13 5.80
CA THR A 378 -28.83 -9.11 4.73
C THR A 378 -29.93 -10.14 5.03
N ALA A 379 -30.46 -10.20 6.25
CA ALA A 379 -31.43 -11.23 6.66
C ALA A 379 -32.91 -10.77 6.71
N LYS A 380 -33.22 -9.50 6.44
CA LYS A 380 -34.61 -8.97 6.51
C LYS A 380 -34.90 -7.98 5.37
N ARG A 381 -35.05 -8.46 4.14
CA ARG A 381 -35.51 -7.59 3.02
C ARG A 381 -36.41 -8.34 2.04
N GLU A 382 -37.56 -8.80 2.53
CA GLU A 382 -38.73 -9.17 1.71
C GLU A 382 -39.91 -8.24 2.06
N SER A 383 -39.86 -6.94 1.74
CA SER A 383 -41.10 -6.13 1.70
C SER A 383 -40.99 -4.69 1.15
N ASN A 384 -39.83 -4.14 0.80
CA ASN A 384 -39.76 -2.74 0.35
C ASN A 384 -39.35 -2.66 -1.12
N ILE A 385 -40.07 -1.84 -1.89
CA ILE A 385 -39.86 -1.59 -3.32
C ILE A 385 -38.53 -0.85 -3.48
N THR A 386 -37.43 -1.59 -3.50
CA THR A 386 -36.12 -1.10 -3.91
C THR A 386 -35.86 -1.60 -5.32
N ARG A 387 -35.77 -0.69 -6.29
CA ARG A 387 -35.46 -1.03 -7.68
C ARG A 387 -34.06 -1.64 -7.70
N SER A 388 -33.98 -2.92 -8.04
CA SER A 388 -32.74 -3.65 -8.19
C SER A 388 -31.92 -3.07 -9.35
N LEU A 389 -30.60 -2.95 -9.18
CA LEU A 389 -29.69 -2.48 -10.21
C LEU A 389 -29.70 -3.45 -11.42
N CYS A 390 -30.12 -2.93 -12.57
CA CYS A 390 -30.06 -3.61 -13.85
C CYS A 390 -28.93 -2.99 -14.67
N ILE A 391 -27.99 -3.81 -15.12
CA ILE A 391 -26.87 -3.40 -15.96
C ILE A 391 -27.13 -3.88 -17.37
N SER A 392 -26.92 -3.00 -18.35
CA SER A 392 -26.99 -3.29 -19.78
C SER A 392 -25.58 -3.25 -20.37
N VAL A 393 -25.15 -4.34 -20.97
CA VAL A 393 -23.91 -4.41 -21.75
C VAL A 393 -24.29 -4.51 -23.22
N MET A 394 -23.89 -3.53 -24.00
CA MET A 394 -24.37 -3.32 -25.35
C MET A 394 -23.26 -3.47 -26.38
N THR A 395 -23.61 -4.00 -27.55
CA THR A 395 -22.78 -3.89 -28.74
C THR A 395 -22.70 -2.44 -29.19
N LYS A 396 -21.66 -2.11 -29.95
CA LYS A 396 -21.51 -0.77 -30.55
C LYS A 396 -22.74 -0.39 -31.39
N ASP A 397 -23.20 -1.31 -32.25
CA ASP A 397 -24.29 -1.04 -33.20
C ASP A 397 -25.63 -0.80 -32.47
N ASP A 398 -25.93 -1.59 -31.43
CA ASP A 398 -27.14 -1.40 -30.63
C ASP A 398 -27.09 -0.09 -29.82
N ALA A 399 -25.91 0.27 -29.31
CA ALA A 399 -25.73 1.56 -28.63
C ALA A 399 -25.92 2.73 -29.60
N GLU A 400 -25.35 2.67 -30.80
CA GLU A 400 -25.54 3.70 -31.83
C GLU A 400 -27.00 3.83 -32.26
N ALA A 401 -27.74 2.74 -32.36
CA ALA A 401 -29.18 2.80 -32.66
C ALA A 401 -29.93 3.62 -31.59
N ARG A 402 -29.59 3.44 -30.30
CA ARG A 402 -30.20 4.19 -29.19
C ARG A 402 -29.75 5.65 -29.13
N LEU A 403 -28.51 5.93 -29.49
CA LEU A 403 -27.94 7.29 -29.43
C LEU A 403 -28.39 8.17 -30.61
N ASN A 404 -28.82 7.56 -31.72
CA ASN A 404 -29.32 8.26 -32.90
C ASN A 404 -30.86 8.36 -32.94
N ASP A 405 -31.58 7.69 -32.02
CA ASP A 405 -33.03 7.80 -31.78
C ASP A 405 -33.38 9.07 -30.98
#